data_AF-A0A852ILR8-F1
#
_entry.id   AF-A0A852ILR8-F1
#
_cell.length_a   1.000
_cell.length_b   1.000
_cell.length_c   1.000
_cell.angle_alpha   90.00
_cell.angle_beta   90.00
_cell.angle_gamma   90.00
#
_symmetry.space_group_name_H-M   'P 1'
#
loop_
_entity.id
_entity.type
_entity.pdbx_description
1 polymer ?
#
loop_
_entity_poly.entity_id
_entity_poly.type
_entity_poly.pdbx_seq_one_letter_code
_entity_poly.pdbx_strand_id
1 'polypeptide(L)'
;GPDFGYVSRESLFEAITSLDSFGNLEVSPPVTVAGKEYPLGRILIGSSFPTSAGRRMTKVVRDFLYAQQVQAPVELYSDWLSVGHVDEFVTFVPTSDAKRFRMLMASPAACYKLFREKQKEGQGEATMFKGKRTGQGARGGLAQALVPSQPILCFCDPLQRCIDWNRDVLKKELGLTEEDIIDLPALFKLDKQGKAVPYFPNMVRVMLAA
;
A
#
# COMPACT_ATOMS: atom_id res chain seq x y z
N GLY A 1 19.25 0.84 25.68
CA GLY A 1 19.29 1.63 26.94
C GLY A 1 18.58 0.86 28.03
N PRO A 2 18.32 1.45 29.21
CA PRO A 2 17.41 0.86 30.19
C PRO A 2 16.06 0.55 29.51
N ASP A 3 15.58 -0.69 29.64
CA ASP A 3 14.33 -1.21 29.06
C ASP A 3 14.11 -0.96 27.56
N PHE A 4 15.20 -0.78 26.80
CA PHE A 4 15.15 -0.56 25.35
C PHE A 4 16.21 -1.42 24.65
N GLY A 5 15.76 -2.57 24.15
CA GLY A 5 16.59 -3.51 23.41
C GLY A 5 16.94 -3.02 22.01
N TYR A 6 17.99 -3.60 21.43
CA TYR A 6 18.41 -3.34 20.05
C TYR A 6 18.70 -4.67 19.36
N VAL A 7 18.25 -4.80 18.11
CA VAL A 7 18.54 -5.95 17.25
C VAL A 7 18.71 -5.49 15.82
N SER A 8 19.69 -6.04 15.12
CA SER A 8 19.93 -5.82 13.70
C SER A 8 20.24 -7.13 12.98
N ARG A 9 20.04 -7.13 11.66
CA ARG A 9 20.45 -8.19 10.75
C ARG A 9 21.08 -7.52 9.54
N GLU A 10 22.30 -7.92 9.23
CA GLU A 10 23.08 -7.36 8.12
C GLU A 10 23.30 -8.45 7.07
N SER A 11 23.08 -8.10 5.81
CA SER A 11 23.33 -8.99 4.68
C SER A 11 24.83 -9.04 4.38
N LEU A 12 25.37 -10.24 4.23
CA LEU A 12 26.78 -10.45 3.88
C LEU A 12 27.04 -10.45 2.38
N PHE A 13 26.04 -10.81 1.57
CA PHE A 13 26.21 -11.09 0.13
C PHE A 13 25.11 -10.51 -0.76
N GLU A 14 23.89 -10.37 -0.23
CA GLU A 14 22.74 -9.84 -0.97
C GLU A 14 22.74 -8.31 -0.89
N ALA A 15 22.51 -7.63 -2.02
CA ALA A 15 22.42 -6.18 -2.08
C ALA A 15 21.15 -5.68 -1.37
N ILE A 16 21.31 -4.64 -0.54
CA ILE A 16 20.21 -3.99 0.14
C ILE A 16 19.41 -3.16 -0.87
N THR A 17 18.09 -3.25 -0.81
CA THR A 17 17.18 -2.49 -1.67
C THR A 17 16.21 -1.64 -0.85
N SER A 18 15.38 -0.85 -1.53
CA SER A 18 14.31 -0.11 -0.87
C SER A 18 13.37 -1.01 -0.07
N LEU A 19 13.18 -2.28 -0.47
CA LEU A 19 12.31 -3.25 0.22
C LEU A 19 12.85 -3.70 1.59
N ASP A 20 14.10 -3.40 1.92
CA ASP A 20 14.68 -3.66 3.26
C ASP A 20 14.37 -2.55 4.28
N SER A 21 13.79 -1.43 3.82
CA SER A 21 13.34 -0.36 4.72
C SER A 21 12.07 -0.78 5.47
N PHE A 22 11.90 -0.33 6.72
CA PHE A 22 10.79 -0.78 7.57
C PHE A 22 9.42 -0.15 7.26
N GLY A 23 9.29 0.76 6.29
CA GLY A 23 7.98 1.03 5.66
C GLY A 23 7.45 -0.19 4.89
N ASN A 24 8.33 -1.13 4.54
CA ASN A 24 7.99 -2.42 3.94
C ASN A 24 7.80 -3.55 4.97
N LEU A 25 7.70 -3.23 6.27
CA LEU A 25 7.51 -4.18 7.36
C LEU A 25 6.38 -3.70 8.27
N GLU A 26 5.21 -4.31 8.13
CA GLU A 26 4.00 -3.98 8.88
C GLU A 26 3.48 -5.21 9.63
N VAL A 27 2.42 -5.03 10.42
CA VAL A 27 1.73 -6.13 11.11
C VAL A 27 0.22 -5.92 11.08
N SER A 28 -0.53 -6.99 10.84
CA SER A 28 -1.98 -6.95 10.94
C SER A 28 -2.44 -6.89 12.41
N PRO A 29 -3.69 -6.46 12.66
CA PRO A 29 -4.36 -6.75 13.92
C PRO A 29 -4.51 -8.27 14.17
N PRO A 30 -4.91 -8.68 15.39
CA PRO A 30 -5.25 -10.07 15.69
C PRO A 30 -6.37 -10.59 14.78
N VAL A 31 -6.20 -11.81 14.26
CA VAL A 31 -7.15 -12.42 13.31
C VAL A 31 -7.32 -13.91 13.57
N THR A 32 -8.44 -14.46 13.08
CA THR A 32 -8.68 -15.91 13.04
C THR A 32 -8.92 -16.31 11.60
N VAL A 33 -8.18 -17.32 11.12
CA VAL A 33 -8.20 -17.75 9.72
C VAL A 33 -8.46 -19.24 9.68
N ALA A 34 -9.59 -19.64 9.10
CA ALA A 34 -10.00 -21.05 8.99
C ALA A 34 -9.86 -21.85 10.32
N GLY A 35 -10.24 -21.22 11.44
CA GLY A 35 -10.18 -21.83 12.78
C GLY A 35 -8.81 -21.72 13.48
N LYS A 36 -7.78 -21.17 12.83
CA LYS A 36 -6.49 -20.89 13.45
C LYS A 36 -6.40 -19.45 13.93
N GLU A 37 -6.10 -19.27 15.20
CA GLU A 37 -5.93 -17.95 15.82
C GLU A 37 -4.51 -17.42 15.61
N TYR A 38 -4.42 -16.11 15.33
CA TYR A 38 -3.21 -15.31 15.30
C TYR A 38 -3.37 -14.14 16.27
N PRO A 39 -3.19 -14.38 17.59
CA PRO A 39 -3.51 -13.41 18.63
C PRO A 39 -2.60 -12.18 18.62
N LEU A 40 -1.42 -12.28 18.01
CA LEU A 40 -0.46 -11.18 17.82
C LEU A 40 -0.50 -10.61 16.39
N GLY A 41 -1.51 -10.98 15.61
CA GLY A 41 -1.61 -10.67 14.19
C GLY A 41 -0.57 -11.42 13.36
N ARG A 42 -0.37 -10.95 12.13
CA ARG A 42 0.61 -11.51 11.19
C ARG A 42 1.47 -10.40 10.61
N ILE A 43 2.78 -10.63 10.53
CA ILE A 43 3.73 -9.74 9.87
C ILE A 43 3.39 -9.66 8.38
N LEU A 44 3.42 -8.46 7.81
CA LEU A 44 3.21 -8.19 6.39
C LEU A 44 4.48 -7.58 5.82
N ILE A 45 5.06 -8.21 4.80
CA ILE A 45 6.26 -7.70 4.11
C ILE A 45 6.05 -7.68 2.60
N GLY A 46 6.51 -6.63 1.94
CA GLY A 46 6.41 -6.51 0.49
C GLY A 46 7.52 -7.26 -0.25
N SER A 47 7.16 -7.80 -1.40
CA SER A 47 7.94 -8.70 -2.24
C SER A 47 7.56 -8.51 -3.72
N SER A 48 8.16 -9.33 -4.58
CA SER A 48 7.85 -9.43 -6.01
C SER A 48 7.23 -10.80 -6.33
N PHE A 49 6.71 -10.99 -7.54
CA PHE A 49 6.18 -12.29 -7.93
C PHE A 49 7.28 -13.35 -7.99
N PRO A 50 7.02 -14.62 -7.63
CA PRO A 50 8.04 -15.67 -7.57
C PRO A 50 8.83 -15.88 -8.86
N THR A 51 8.22 -15.61 -10.02
CA THR A 51 8.84 -15.77 -11.35
C THR A 51 9.50 -14.49 -11.87
N SER A 52 9.40 -13.38 -11.14
CA SER A 52 9.99 -12.11 -11.55
C SER A 52 11.38 -11.96 -10.94
N ALA A 53 12.32 -11.40 -11.71
CA ALA A 53 13.60 -10.91 -11.18
C ALA A 53 13.42 -9.58 -10.42
N GLY A 54 12.33 -9.47 -9.64
CA GLY A 54 11.94 -8.28 -8.91
C GLY A 54 12.69 -8.14 -7.59
N ARG A 55 12.50 -7.00 -6.92
CA ARG A 55 13.11 -6.78 -5.60
C ARG A 55 12.42 -7.65 -4.57
N ARG A 56 13.16 -7.99 -3.49
CA ARG A 56 12.63 -8.66 -2.31
C ARG A 56 13.44 -8.20 -1.10
N MET A 57 12.80 -8.19 0.08
CA MET A 57 13.53 -8.02 1.33
C MET A 57 14.61 -9.11 1.45
N THR A 58 15.79 -8.73 1.94
CA THR A 58 16.93 -9.62 2.05
C THR A 58 16.59 -10.89 2.83
N LYS A 59 17.20 -12.01 2.43
CA LYS A 59 16.95 -13.31 3.06
C LYS A 59 17.23 -13.30 4.56
N VAL A 60 18.29 -12.61 4.99
CA VAL A 60 18.67 -12.57 6.42
C VAL A 60 17.59 -11.92 7.29
N VAL A 61 16.90 -10.89 6.79
CA VAL A 61 15.79 -10.24 7.51
C VAL A 61 14.55 -11.12 7.45
N ARG A 62 14.21 -11.68 6.29
CA ARG A 62 13.07 -12.61 6.16
C ARG A 62 13.21 -13.80 7.10
N ASP A 63 14.35 -14.48 7.07
CA ASP A 63 14.63 -15.64 7.92
C ASP A 63 14.51 -15.27 9.41
N PHE A 64 14.99 -14.09 9.80
CA PHE A 64 14.82 -13.59 11.15
C PHE A 64 13.34 -13.44 11.53
N LEU A 65 12.52 -12.82 10.68
CA LEU A 65 11.08 -12.64 10.95
C LEU A 65 10.34 -13.98 11.01
N TYR A 66 10.61 -14.90 10.08
CA TYR A 66 10.01 -16.25 10.09
C TYR A 66 10.43 -17.05 11.34
N ALA A 67 11.67 -16.90 11.80
CA ALA A 67 12.17 -17.60 12.99
C ALA A 67 11.50 -17.14 14.30
N GLN A 68 10.81 -15.99 14.33
CA GLN A 68 10.06 -15.56 15.51
C GLN A 68 8.77 -16.36 15.73
N GLN A 69 8.24 -16.99 14.66
CA GLN A 69 7.08 -17.91 14.64
C GLN A 69 5.71 -17.32 15.01
N VAL A 70 5.64 -16.50 16.06
CA VAL A 70 4.39 -16.07 16.71
C VAL A 70 3.53 -15.09 15.88
N GLN A 71 4.11 -14.48 14.84
CA GLN A 71 3.42 -13.58 13.91
C GLN A 71 3.51 -14.04 12.44
N ALA A 72 3.76 -15.33 12.21
CA ALA A 72 3.71 -16.05 10.92
C ALA A 72 3.62 -15.15 9.65
N PRO A 73 4.74 -14.63 9.12
CA PRO A 73 4.75 -13.61 8.08
C PRO A 73 3.96 -13.96 6.81
N VAL A 74 3.47 -12.92 6.12
CA VAL A 74 2.80 -12.96 4.81
C VAL A 74 3.55 -12.04 3.85
N GLU A 75 3.87 -12.54 2.66
CA GLU A 75 4.48 -11.73 1.61
C GLU A 75 3.41 -11.15 0.68
N LEU A 76 3.45 -9.83 0.52
CA LEU A 76 2.58 -9.04 -0.35
C LEU A 76 3.32 -8.62 -1.62
N TYR A 77 2.59 -8.29 -2.68
CA TYR A 77 3.16 -7.76 -3.91
C TYR A 77 3.29 -6.23 -3.79
N SER A 78 4.49 -5.74 -3.49
CA SER A 78 4.80 -4.30 -3.39
C SER A 78 5.74 -3.82 -4.49
N ASP A 79 6.42 -4.73 -5.20
CA ASP A 79 7.46 -4.36 -6.17
C ASP A 79 6.91 -3.54 -7.34
N TRP A 80 5.59 -3.44 -7.55
CA TRP A 80 4.99 -2.52 -8.54
C TRP A 80 5.18 -1.03 -8.20
N LEU A 81 5.45 -0.69 -6.94
CA LEU A 81 5.76 0.67 -6.48
C LEU A 81 7.24 1.00 -6.65
N SER A 82 7.56 2.27 -6.93
CA SER A 82 8.95 2.73 -7.09
C SER A 82 9.72 2.60 -5.78
N VAL A 83 9.11 3.00 -4.66
CA VAL A 83 9.67 2.80 -3.32
C VAL A 83 9.48 1.34 -2.89
N GLY A 84 8.30 0.76 -3.13
CA GLY A 84 8.10 -0.68 -3.00
C GLY A 84 7.68 -1.11 -1.59
N HIS A 85 7.00 -0.24 -0.85
CA HIS A 85 6.63 -0.48 0.55
C HIS A 85 5.15 -0.85 0.67
N VAL A 86 4.81 -1.66 1.69
CA VAL A 86 3.42 -2.07 1.95
C VAL A 86 2.60 -0.93 2.55
N ASP A 87 3.21 -0.06 3.36
CA ASP A 87 2.56 1.11 3.97
C ASP A 87 2.05 2.13 2.93
N GLU A 88 2.50 2.03 1.68
CA GLU A 88 2.02 2.84 0.57
C GLU A 88 0.66 2.39 0.03
N PHE A 89 0.13 1.23 0.39
CA PHE A 89 -1.16 0.80 -0.17
C PHE A 89 -2.08 0.08 0.79
N VAL A 90 -1.61 -0.28 1.98
CA VAL A 90 -2.46 -0.84 3.03
C VAL A 90 -2.13 -0.24 4.40
N THR A 91 -3.15 0.00 5.20
CA THR A 91 -3.02 0.26 6.64
C THR A 91 -4.24 -0.30 7.38
N PHE A 92 -4.22 -0.30 8.72
CA PHE A 92 -5.32 -0.78 9.55
C PHE A 92 -5.72 0.28 10.57
N VAL A 93 -7.01 0.50 10.75
CA VAL A 93 -7.54 1.45 11.74
C VAL A 93 -8.47 0.76 12.72
N PRO A 94 -8.47 1.15 14.01
CA PRO A 94 -9.38 0.57 14.98
C PRO A 94 -10.82 1.01 14.74
N THR A 95 -11.76 0.15 15.10
CA THR A 95 -13.19 0.42 15.07
C THR A 95 -13.86 -0.03 16.37
N SER A 96 -15.05 0.50 16.65
CA SER A 96 -15.82 0.18 17.86
C SER A 96 -16.70 -1.06 17.71
N ASP A 97 -16.85 -1.58 16.51
CA ASP A 97 -17.68 -2.75 16.22
C ASP A 97 -17.00 -4.08 16.61
N ALA A 98 -17.71 -5.19 16.38
CA ALA A 98 -17.25 -6.52 16.80
C ALA A 98 -15.91 -6.92 16.19
N LYS A 99 -15.59 -6.49 14.97
CA LYS A 99 -14.32 -6.79 14.29
C LYS A 99 -13.15 -5.99 14.85
N ARG A 100 -13.40 -4.84 15.48
CA ARG A 100 -12.41 -3.97 16.14
C ARG A 100 -11.41 -3.28 15.22
N PHE A 101 -11.40 -3.58 13.92
CA PHE A 101 -10.60 -2.87 12.94
C PHE A 101 -11.25 -2.81 11.54
N ARG A 102 -10.70 -1.95 10.69
CA ARG A 102 -10.87 -1.96 9.24
C ARG A 102 -9.52 -1.88 8.55
N MET A 103 -9.41 -2.58 7.43
CA MET A 103 -8.28 -2.47 6.52
C MET A 103 -8.56 -1.33 5.54
N LEU A 104 -7.69 -0.34 5.49
CA LEU A 104 -7.75 0.74 4.51
C LEU A 104 -6.84 0.39 3.34
N MET A 105 -7.33 0.50 2.11
CA MET A 105 -6.58 0.12 0.92
C MET A 105 -6.59 1.25 -0.11
N ALA A 106 -5.44 1.54 -0.72
CA ALA A 106 -5.36 2.52 -1.80
C ALA A 106 -6.23 2.06 -2.98
N SER A 107 -6.94 2.98 -3.65
CA SER A 107 -7.82 2.62 -4.77
C SER A 107 -7.82 3.70 -5.87
N PRO A 108 -7.07 3.46 -6.97
CA PRO A 108 -7.23 4.17 -8.25
C PRO A 108 -8.66 4.21 -8.75
N ALA A 109 -9.37 3.08 -8.68
CA ALA A 109 -10.75 3.00 -9.15
C ALA A 109 -11.69 3.91 -8.34
N ALA A 110 -11.56 3.95 -7.02
CA ALA A 110 -12.35 4.84 -6.17
C ALA A 110 -12.07 6.32 -6.48
N CYS A 111 -10.81 6.69 -6.71
CA CYS A 111 -10.46 8.06 -7.08
C CYS A 111 -11.02 8.45 -8.45
N TYR A 112 -10.89 7.56 -9.44
CA TYR A 112 -11.43 7.80 -10.77
C TYR A 112 -12.96 7.96 -10.75
N LYS A 113 -13.66 7.09 -10.01
CA LYS A 113 -15.11 7.19 -9.81
C LYS A 113 -15.50 8.54 -9.21
N LEU A 114 -14.84 8.95 -8.12
CA LEU A 114 -15.06 10.24 -7.47
C LEU A 114 -14.85 11.41 -8.43
N PHE A 115 -13.78 11.37 -9.22
CA PHE A 115 -13.49 12.43 -10.19
C PHE A 115 -14.56 12.51 -11.28
N ARG A 116 -15.04 11.37 -11.78
CA ARG A 116 -16.13 11.32 -12.77
C ARG A 116 -17.46 11.82 -12.22
N GLU A 117 -17.77 11.54 -10.96
CA GLU A 117 -18.95 12.08 -10.27
C GLU A 117 -18.87 13.61 -10.17
N LYS A 118 -17.74 14.15 -9.70
CA LYS A 118 -17.53 15.61 -9.59
C LYS A 118 -17.56 16.31 -10.94
N GLN A 119 -17.06 15.67 -12.01
CA GLN A 119 -17.20 16.19 -13.37
C GLN A 119 -18.67 16.30 -13.80
N LYS A 120 -19.50 15.27 -13.54
CA LYS A 120 -20.94 15.28 -13.86
C LYS A 120 -21.72 16.33 -13.05
N GLU A 121 -21.27 16.63 -11.84
CA GLU A 121 -21.81 17.70 -10.99
C GLU A 121 -21.38 19.12 -11.43
N GLY A 122 -20.67 19.26 -12.56
CA GLY A 122 -20.21 20.55 -13.08
C GLY A 122 -18.89 21.06 -12.48
N GLN A 123 -18.19 20.25 -11.69
CA GLN A 123 -16.92 20.62 -11.04
C GLN A 123 -15.68 20.20 -11.85
N GLY A 124 -15.83 19.97 -13.16
CA GLY A 124 -14.74 19.54 -14.04
C GLY A 124 -13.51 20.47 -14.02
N GLU A 125 -13.71 21.78 -13.83
CA GLU A 125 -12.62 22.77 -13.80
C GLU A 125 -11.99 22.95 -12.40
N ALA A 126 -12.34 22.10 -11.43
CA ALA A 126 -11.76 22.16 -10.09
C ALA A 126 -10.24 21.99 -10.15
N THR A 127 -9.50 22.90 -9.52
CA THR A 127 -8.03 22.91 -9.53
C THR A 127 -7.46 21.98 -8.46
N MET A 128 -6.61 21.03 -8.85
CA MET A 128 -5.80 20.25 -7.89
C MET A 128 -4.55 21.03 -7.48
N PHE A 129 -3.98 20.69 -6.32
CA PHE A 129 -2.74 21.29 -5.79
C PHE A 129 -2.82 22.81 -5.52
N LYS A 130 -4.02 23.35 -5.30
CA LYS A 130 -4.22 24.75 -4.91
C LYS A 130 -3.37 25.10 -3.68
N GLY A 131 -2.67 26.23 -3.73
CA GLY A 131 -1.79 26.69 -2.65
C GLY A 131 -0.34 26.19 -2.73
N LYS A 132 0.01 25.25 -3.63
CA LYS A 132 1.41 24.87 -3.85
C LYS A 132 2.09 25.81 -4.84
N ARG A 133 3.23 26.39 -4.45
CA ARG A 133 4.16 27.08 -5.36
C ARG A 133 4.95 26.04 -6.15
N THR A 134 4.36 25.48 -7.20
CA THR A 134 5.09 24.64 -8.13
C THR A 134 5.75 25.55 -9.17
N GLY A 135 7.08 25.46 -9.34
CA GLY A 135 7.76 26.08 -10.48
C GLY A 135 7.10 25.63 -11.78
N GLN A 136 6.75 26.60 -12.63
CA GLN A 136 6.11 26.46 -13.96
C GLN A 136 5.21 25.22 -14.17
N GLY A 137 3.89 25.42 -14.09
CA GLY A 137 2.94 24.63 -14.87
C GLY A 137 2.20 23.46 -14.22
N ALA A 138 2.49 23.06 -12.97
CA ALA A 138 1.78 21.95 -12.32
C ALA A 138 0.41 22.32 -11.71
N ARG A 139 -0.38 23.17 -12.40
CA ARG A 139 -1.80 23.37 -12.09
C ARG A 139 -2.61 22.37 -12.91
N GLY A 140 -2.58 21.10 -12.51
CA GLY A 140 -3.49 20.10 -13.06
C GLY A 140 -4.91 20.35 -12.55
N GLY A 141 -5.85 20.62 -13.45
CA GLY A 141 -7.27 20.60 -13.14
C GLY A 141 -7.81 19.17 -13.08
N LEU A 142 -8.95 18.97 -12.43
CA LEU A 142 -9.70 17.72 -12.45
C LEU A 142 -9.98 17.27 -13.90
N ALA A 143 -10.33 18.22 -14.78
CA ALA A 143 -10.49 17.99 -16.21
C ALA A 143 -9.25 17.38 -16.84
N GLN A 144 -8.05 17.87 -16.48
CA GLN A 144 -6.80 17.36 -17.01
C GLN A 144 -6.47 15.96 -16.46
N ALA A 145 -6.77 15.69 -15.18
CA ALA A 145 -6.61 14.35 -14.61
C ALA A 145 -7.55 13.30 -15.23
N LEU A 146 -8.67 13.75 -15.83
CA LEU A 146 -9.69 12.90 -16.46
C LEU A 146 -9.58 12.77 -17.99
N VAL A 147 -8.55 13.35 -18.62
CA VAL A 147 -8.34 13.19 -20.08
C VAL A 147 -7.89 11.76 -20.39
N PRO A 148 -8.62 10.98 -21.21
CA PRO A 148 -8.29 9.58 -21.50
C PRO A 148 -6.89 9.33 -22.07
N SER A 149 -6.32 10.30 -22.79
CA SER A 149 -4.96 10.22 -23.33
C SER A 149 -3.87 10.52 -22.30
N GLN A 150 -4.23 10.88 -21.06
CA GLN A 150 -3.25 11.11 -20.01
C GLN A 150 -2.72 9.78 -19.49
N PRO A 151 -1.38 9.66 -19.34
CA PRO A 151 -0.75 8.46 -18.80
C PRO A 151 -1.37 8.02 -17.46
N ILE A 152 -1.81 8.97 -16.64
CA ILE A 152 -2.40 8.69 -15.32
C ILE A 152 -3.63 7.78 -15.38
N LEU A 153 -4.47 7.92 -16.42
CA LEU A 153 -5.69 7.12 -16.59
C LEU A 153 -5.39 5.78 -17.24
N CYS A 154 -4.48 5.75 -18.21
CA CYS A 154 -4.05 4.51 -18.87
C CYS A 154 -3.49 3.49 -17.86
N PHE A 155 -2.89 3.97 -16.76
CA PHE A 155 -2.33 3.11 -15.73
C PHE A 155 -3.24 2.88 -14.51
N CYS A 156 -4.45 3.44 -14.46
CA CYS A 156 -5.38 3.17 -13.35
C CYS A 156 -5.73 1.68 -13.26
N ASP A 157 -6.13 1.04 -14.36
CA ASP A 157 -6.56 -0.36 -14.35
C ASP A 157 -5.41 -1.34 -14.04
N PRO A 158 -4.22 -1.25 -14.67
CA PRO A 158 -3.09 -2.12 -14.31
C PRO A 158 -2.66 -1.97 -12.85
N LEU A 159 -2.66 -0.76 -12.31
CA LEU A 159 -2.28 -0.52 -10.91
C LEU A 159 -3.36 -0.98 -9.94
N GLN A 160 -4.63 -0.81 -10.29
CA GLN A 160 -5.73 -1.38 -9.51
C GLN A 160 -5.60 -2.90 -9.43
N ARG A 161 -5.24 -3.60 -10.52
CA ARG A 161 -4.99 -5.05 -10.48
C ARG A 161 -3.86 -5.46 -9.55
N CYS A 162 -2.81 -4.64 -9.41
CA CYS A 162 -1.74 -4.90 -8.45
C CYS A 162 -2.26 -4.83 -7.01
N ILE A 163 -3.14 -3.87 -6.74
CA ILE A 163 -3.79 -3.73 -5.43
C ILE A 163 -4.81 -4.86 -5.18
N ASP A 164 -5.62 -5.20 -6.18
CA ASP A 164 -6.64 -6.25 -6.09
C ASP A 164 -6.01 -7.62 -5.81
N TRP A 165 -4.84 -7.91 -6.42
CA TRP A 165 -4.06 -9.10 -6.07
C TRP A 165 -3.79 -9.15 -4.56
N ASN A 166 -3.33 -8.03 -3.99
CA ASN A 166 -3.03 -7.94 -2.56
C ASN A 166 -4.29 -8.03 -1.71
N ARG A 167 -5.40 -7.44 -2.17
CA ARG A 167 -6.72 -7.59 -1.54
C ARG A 167 -7.08 -9.05 -1.38
N ASP A 168 -6.93 -9.85 -2.43
CA ASP A 168 -7.26 -11.28 -2.41
C ASP A 168 -6.36 -12.06 -1.45
N VAL A 169 -5.06 -11.78 -1.43
CA VAL A 169 -4.15 -12.43 -0.49
C VAL A 169 -4.40 -12.01 0.95
N LEU A 170 -4.65 -10.73 1.22
CA LEU A 170 -4.98 -10.27 2.57
C LEU A 170 -6.30 -10.87 3.05
N LYS A 171 -7.32 -10.95 2.20
CA LYS A 171 -8.58 -11.63 2.52
C LYS A 171 -8.36 -13.09 2.89
N LYS A 172 -7.57 -13.81 2.09
CA LYS A 172 -7.24 -15.21 2.33
C LYS A 172 -6.41 -15.42 3.61
N GLU A 173 -5.33 -14.68 3.75
CA GLU A 173 -4.31 -14.89 4.79
C GLU A 173 -4.67 -14.28 6.15
N LEU A 174 -5.63 -13.36 6.18
CA LEU A 174 -6.13 -12.69 7.39
C LEU A 174 -7.62 -12.96 7.68
N GLY A 175 -8.31 -13.74 6.85
CA GLY A 175 -9.72 -14.06 7.05
C GLY A 175 -10.63 -12.81 6.98
N LEU A 176 -10.38 -11.94 6.00
CA LEU A 176 -11.14 -10.71 5.80
C LEU A 176 -12.23 -10.89 4.75
N THR A 177 -13.32 -10.16 4.96
CA THR A 177 -14.43 -10.00 4.02
C THR A 177 -14.41 -8.61 3.42
N GLU A 178 -15.23 -8.34 2.40
CA GLU A 178 -15.35 -7.00 1.82
C GLU A 178 -15.84 -5.94 2.83
N GLU A 179 -16.61 -6.34 3.84
CA GLU A 179 -17.09 -5.45 4.91
C GLU A 179 -15.97 -4.96 5.83
N ASP A 180 -14.85 -5.69 5.86
CA ASP A 180 -13.66 -5.36 6.64
C ASP A 180 -12.75 -4.34 5.92
N ILE A 181 -13.05 -4.00 4.65
CA ILE A 181 -12.16 -3.23 3.77
C ILE A 181 -12.80 -1.91 3.38
N ILE A 182 -12.02 -0.82 3.47
CA ILE A 182 -12.41 0.51 3.02
C ILE A 182 -11.41 0.97 1.95
N ASP A 183 -11.93 1.23 0.75
CA ASP A 183 -11.14 1.77 -0.35
C ASP A 183 -10.96 3.29 -0.20
N LEU A 184 -9.69 3.72 -0.12
CA LEU A 184 -9.33 5.14 -0.09
C LEU A 184 -8.93 5.62 -1.48
N PRO A 185 -9.52 6.72 -2.00
CA PRO A 185 -9.12 7.32 -3.26
C PRO A 185 -7.62 7.61 -3.32
N ALA A 186 -6.90 6.94 -4.22
CA ALA A 186 -5.49 7.15 -4.47
C ALA A 186 -5.25 7.25 -5.98
N LEU A 187 -4.25 8.02 -6.41
CA LEU A 187 -3.79 8.00 -7.80
C LEU A 187 -2.28 7.90 -7.85
N PHE A 188 -1.81 7.25 -8.90
CA PHE A 188 -0.40 7.00 -9.14
C PHE A 188 -0.06 7.39 -10.58
N LYS A 189 1.21 7.72 -10.81
CA LYS A 189 1.81 7.83 -12.13
C LYS A 189 3.00 6.88 -12.19
N LEU A 190 3.42 6.50 -13.39
CA LEU A 190 4.65 5.72 -13.54
C LEU A 190 5.88 6.61 -13.57
N ASP A 191 6.96 6.14 -12.97
CA ASP A 191 8.30 6.70 -13.13
C ASP A 191 8.96 6.20 -14.43
N LYS A 192 10.25 6.55 -14.63
CA LYS A 192 11.00 6.17 -15.83
C LYS A 192 11.25 4.66 -15.94
N GLN A 193 11.11 3.93 -14.84
CA GLN A 193 11.30 2.49 -14.72
C GLN A 193 9.97 1.73 -14.83
N GLY A 194 8.85 2.43 -15.07
CA GLY A 194 7.53 1.83 -15.14
C GLY A 194 6.96 1.42 -13.79
N LYS A 195 7.51 1.93 -12.68
CA LYS A 195 7.03 1.68 -11.32
C LYS A 195 6.13 2.81 -10.86
N ALA A 196 5.16 2.52 -10.01
CA ALA A 196 4.19 3.51 -9.54
C ALA A 196 4.79 4.45 -8.49
N VAL A 197 4.48 5.74 -8.62
CA VAL A 197 4.69 6.77 -7.60
C VAL A 197 3.39 7.54 -7.34
N PRO A 198 3.11 8.00 -6.11
CA PRO A 198 1.90 8.76 -5.82
C PRO A 198 1.78 10.02 -6.68
N TYR A 199 0.60 10.25 -7.27
CA TYR A 199 0.32 11.47 -8.03
C TYR A 199 0.03 12.66 -7.10
N PHE A 200 -0.69 12.39 -6.01
CA PHE A 200 -0.88 13.29 -4.87
C PHE A 200 -0.51 12.53 -3.58
N PRO A 201 -0.35 13.22 -2.42
CA PRO A 201 0.03 12.56 -1.17
C PRO A 201 -0.87 11.36 -0.85
N ASN A 202 -0.24 10.22 -0.57
CA ASN A 202 -0.97 8.98 -0.36
C ASN A 202 -1.63 8.98 1.02
N MET A 203 -2.97 8.94 1.03
CA MET A 203 -3.77 9.08 2.25
C MET A 203 -3.82 7.80 3.09
N VAL A 204 -3.40 6.66 2.53
CA VAL A 204 -3.29 5.39 3.28
C VAL A 204 -2.16 5.47 4.31
N ARG A 205 -1.10 6.24 4.03
CA ARG A 205 0.00 6.49 4.97
C ARG A 205 -0.43 7.54 5.99
N VAL A 206 -1.11 7.10 7.04
CA VAL A 206 -1.61 7.95 8.14
C VAL A 206 -0.89 7.61 9.45
N MET A 207 -0.66 8.64 10.27
CA MET A 207 -0.20 8.42 11.64
C MET A 207 -1.39 8.04 12.51
N LEU A 208 -1.33 6.86 13.12
CA LEU A 208 -2.33 6.41 14.08
C LEU A 208 -1.77 6.61 15.48
N ALA A 209 -2.44 7.45 16.26
CA ALA A 209 -2.17 7.60 17.68
C ALA A 209 -3.13 6.69 18.45
N ALA A 210 -2.57 5.84 19.30
CA ALA A 210 -3.30 5.05 20.28
C ALA A 210 -3.39 5.81 21.61
#